data_AF-A0A1I1Z5A3-F1
#
_entry.id   AF-A0A1I1Z5A3-F1
#
_cell.length_a   1.000
_cell.length_b   1.000
_cell.length_c   1.000
_cell.angle_alpha   90.00
_cell.angle_beta   90.00
_cell.angle_gamma   90.00
#
_symmetry.space_group_name_H-M   'P 1'
#
loop_
_entity.id
_entity.type
_entity.pdbx_description
1 polymer ?
#
loop_
_entity_poly.entity_id
_entity_poly.type
_entity_poly.pdbx_seq_one_letter_code
_entity_poly.pdbx_strand_id
1 'polypeptide(L)' 'MGRIGTTELLVILLIALVLFGGSRVAGLGKALGTSLREFRAELNKGAEKENEPTGTAVAEK' A
#
# COMPACT_ATOMS: atom_id res chain seq x y z
N MET A 1 5.32 -29.58 13.53
CA MET A 1 3.84 -29.60 13.63
C MET A 1 3.29 -28.38 12.90
N GLY A 2 2.67 -28.59 11.74
CA GLY A 2 1.82 -27.61 11.02
C GLY A 2 2.49 -26.35 10.47
N ARG A 3 3.16 -26.44 9.31
CA ARG A 3 3.35 -25.27 8.46
C ARG A 3 2.17 -25.27 7.50
N ILE A 4 1.20 -24.38 7.70
CA ILE A 4 0.17 -24.13 6.69
C ILE A 4 0.90 -23.78 5.41
N GLY A 5 0.84 -24.67 4.44
CA GLY A 5 1.41 -24.51 3.13
C GLY A 5 0.62 -23.49 2.33
N THR A 6 1.26 -22.95 1.29
CA THR A 6 0.62 -22.09 0.29
C THR A 6 -0.65 -22.72 -0.29
N THR A 7 -0.66 -24.05 -0.45
CA THR A 7 -1.83 -24.80 -0.92
C THR A 7 -3.01 -24.72 0.04
N GLU A 8 -2.81 -24.97 1.33
CA GLU A 8 -3.89 -24.90 2.33
C GLU A 8 -4.42 -23.47 2.47
N LEU A 9 -3.54 -22.46 2.41
CA LEU A 9 -3.92 -21.05 2.42
C LEU A 9 -4.78 -20.69 1.21
N LEU A 10 -4.45 -21.19 0.01
CA LEU A 10 -5.26 -20.99 -1.19
C LEU A 10 -6.64 -21.64 -1.09
N VAL A 11 -6.74 -22.85 -0.51
CA VAL A 11 -8.04 -23.51 -0.31
C VAL A 11 -8.91 -22.71 0.66
N ILE A 12 -8.34 -22.23 1.78
CA ILE A 12 -9.04 -21.38 2.74
C ILE A 12 -9.48 -20.07 2.08
N LEU A 13 -8.61 -19.45 1.28
CA LEU A 13 -8.92 -18.23 0.54
C LEU A 13 -10.08 -18.45 -0.44
N LEU A 14 -10.11 -19.59 -1.13
CA LEU A 14 -11.19 -19.96 -2.05
C LEU A 14 -12.52 -20.09 -1.31
N ILE A 15 -12.54 -20.79 -0.17
CA ILE A 15 -13.75 -20.94 0.66
C ILE A 15 -14.21 -19.58 1.18
N ALA A 16 -13.29 -18.75 1.68
CA ALA A 16 -13.59 -17.40 2.11
C ALA A 16 -14.17 -16.56 0.96
N LEU A 17 -13.64 -16.69 -0.25
CA LEU A 17 -14.15 -15.99 -1.44
C LEU A 17 -15.57 -16.41 -1.79
N VAL A 18 -15.93 -17.68 -1.60
CA VAL A 18 -17.29 -18.18 -1.82
C VAL A 18 -18.25 -17.63 -0.75
N LEU A 19 -17.84 -17.60 0.52
CA LEU A 19 -18.67 -17.11 1.62
C LEU A 19 -18.87 -15.59 1.59
N PHE A 20 -17.79 -14.84 1.39
CA PHE A 20 -17.82 -13.37 1.39
C PHE A 20 -18.15 -12.78 0.02
N GLY A 21 -17.93 -13.54 -1.05
CA GLY A 21 -18.01 -13.09 -2.43
C GLY A 21 -16.76 -12.31 -2.87
N GLY A 22 -16.36 -12.48 -4.13
CA GLY A 22 -15.21 -11.76 -4.70
C GLY A 22 -15.34 -10.24 -4.66
N SER A 23 -16.57 -9.71 -4.78
CA SER A 23 -16.84 -8.27 -4.78
C SER A 23 -16.54 -7.60 -3.44
N ARG A 24 -16.81 -8.26 -2.30
CA ARG A 24 -16.50 -7.70 -0.97
C ARG A 24 -15.00 -7.67 -0.72
N VAL A 25 -14.30 -8.76 -1.02
CA VAL A 25 -12.84 -8.86 -0.88
C VAL A 25 -12.13 -7.85 -1.78
N ALA A 26 -12.57 -7.70 -3.04
CA ALA A 26 -12.03 -6.71 -3.97
C ALA A 26 -12.31 -5.26 -3.50
N GLY A 27 -13.50 -4.99 -2.96
CA GLY A 27 -13.85 -3.68 -2.39
C GLY A 27 -12.94 -3.29 -1.22
N LEU A 28 -12.75 -4.20 -0.27
CA LEU A 28 -11.83 -4.01 0.86
C LEU A 28 -10.37 -3.85 0.40
N GLY A 29 -9.92 -4.70 -0.53
CA GLY A 29 -8.57 -4.61 -1.10
C GLY A 29 -8.33 -3.28 -1.82
N LYS A 30 -9.32 -2.76 -2.55
CA LYS A 30 -9.23 -1.46 -3.21
C LYS A 30 -9.14 -0.31 -2.21
N ALA A 31 -9.95 -0.33 -1.16
CA ALA A 31 -9.90 0.69 -0.10
C ALA A 31 -8.55 0.69 0.63
N LEU A 32 -8.08 -0.49 1.05
CA LEU A 32 -6.78 -0.67 1.72
C LEU A 32 -5.61 -0.31 0.80
N GLY A 33 -5.71 -0.65 -0.50
CA GLY A 33 -4.69 -0.33 -1.49
C GLY A 33 -4.56 1.18 -1.72
N THR A 34 -5.68 1.89 -1.80
CA THR A 34 -5.68 3.35 -1.91
C THR A 34 -5.07 3.99 -0.66
N SER A 35 -5.49 3.59 0.55
CA SER A 35 -4.93 4.14 1.78
C SER A 35 -3.44 3.85 1.93
N LEU A 36 -3.00 2.65 1.58
CA LEU A 36 -1.58 2.29 1.62
C LEU A 36 -0.75 3.06 0.58
N ARG A 37 -1.31 3.32 -0.60
CA ARG A 37 -0.67 4.12 -1.65
C ARG A 37 -0.47 5.57 -1.21
N GLU A 38 -1.49 6.18 -0.62
CA GLU A 38 -1.43 7.54 -0.07
C GLU A 38 -0.41 7.62 1.07
N PHE A 39 -0.48 6.66 2.01
CA PHE A 39 0.48 6.54 3.10
C PHE A 39 1.92 6.43 2.58
N ARG A 40 2.17 5.59 1.57
CA ARG A 40 3.49 5.48 0.93
C ARG A 40 3.91 6.78 0.24
N ALA A 41 2.99 7.47 -0.43
CA ALA A 41 3.31 8.72 -1.11
C ALA A 41 3.72 9.82 -0.11
N GLU A 42 3.06 9.89 1.05
CA GLU A 42 3.40 10.83 2.12
C GLU A 42 4.74 10.49 2.78
N LEU A 43 4.99 9.20 3.05
CA LEU A 43 6.28 8.75 3.59
C LEU A 43 7.45 9.06 2.65
N ASN A 44 7.28 8.88 1.33
CA ASN A 44 8.33 9.18 0.36
C ASN A 44 8.51 10.70 0.15
N LYS A 45 7.42 11.48 0.16
CA LYS A 45 7.49 12.96 0.11
C LYS A 45 8.22 13.56 1.32
N GLY A 46 8.14 12.92 2.49
CA GLY A 46 8.91 13.31 3.67
C GLY A 46 10.41 12.99 3.54
N ALA A 47 10.75 11.90 2.85
CA ALA A 47 12.13 11.46 2.65
C ALA A 47 12.90 12.25 1.57
N GLU A 48 12.20 12.81 0.57
CA GLU A 48 12.83 13.62 -0.49
C GLU A 48 13.09 15.08 -0.11
N LYS A 49 12.52 15.59 0.99
CA LYS A 49 12.70 16.99 1.43
C LYS A 49 13.99 17.27 2.21
N GLU A 50 14.94 16.34 2.27
CA GLU A 50 16.25 16.55 2.93
C GLU A 50 17.41 16.83 1.94
N ASN A 51 17.16 16.86 0.62
CA ASN A 51 18.20 17.09 -0.40
C ASN A 51 17.87 18.20 -1.40
N GLU A 52 17.39 19.35 -0.92
CA GLU A 52 17.44 20.60 -1.70
C GLU A 52 18.50 21.53 -1.08
N PRO A 53 19.61 21.84 -1.77
CA PRO A 53 20.50 22.91 -1.36
C PRO A 53 19.78 24.22 -1.66
N THR A 54 19.29 24.90 -0.61
CA THR A 54 18.86 26.29 -0.67
C THR A 54 20.05 27.15 -1.07
N GLY A 55 20.21 27.42 -2.36
CA GLY A 55 21.23 28.29 -2.92
C GLY A 55 20.79 28.84 -4.27
N THR A 56 20.88 30.17 -4.41
CA THR A 56 20.57 30.99 -5.62
C THR A 56 19.12 31.50 -5.64
N ALA A 57 18.78 32.78 -5.69
CA ALA A 57 19.53 34.03 -5.80
C ALA A 57 18.69 35.17 -5.17
N VAL A 58 19.30 35.97 -4.31
CA VAL A 58 18.87 37.35 -4.04
C VAL A 58 19.86 38.28 -4.72
N ALA A 59 19.53 38.66 -5.95
CA ALA A 59 20.12 39.79 -6.64
C ALA A 59 19.05 40.36 -7.58
N GLU A 60 18.25 41.30 -7.09
CA GLU A 60 17.61 42.29 -7.96
C GLU A 60 17.52 43.62 -7.22
N LYS A 61 17.55 44.68 -8.02
CA LYS A 61 18.15 46.00 -7.84
C LYS A 61 17.31 46.99 -7.04
#